data_AF-A0A645IA05-F1
#
_entry.id   AF-A0A645IA05-F1
#
_cell.length_a   1.000
_cell.length_b   1.000
_cell.length_c   1.000
_cell.angle_alpha   90.00
_cell.angle_beta   90.00
_cell.angle_gamma   90.00
#
_symmetry.space_group_name_H-M   'P 1'
#
loop_
_entity.id
_entity.type
_entity.pdbx_description
1 polymer ?
#
loop_
_entity_poly.entity_id
_entity_poly.type
_entity_poly.pdbx_seq_one_letter_code
_entity_poly.pdbx_strand_id
1 'polypeptide(L)'
;MAQTVAAEVNLLDPDCIILGGGLLQMQGFPHEQLQQGIHRFARKPWPEGSLDLRISRPEQQNGPLGAAIYARARLADETYL
;
A
#
# COMPACT_ATOMS: atom_id res chain seq x y z
N MET A 1 3.33 12.70 -4.89
CA MET A 1 2.90 11.36 -4.40
C MET A 1 4.07 10.40 -4.24
N ALA A 2 4.89 10.18 -5.27
CA ALA A 2 6.03 9.26 -5.19
C ALA A 2 6.99 9.52 -4.01
N GLN A 3 7.37 10.77 -3.76
CA GLN A 3 8.24 11.12 -2.62
C GLN A 3 7.61 10.80 -1.27
N THR A 4 6.29 11.00 -1.13
CA THR A 4 5.55 10.68 0.10
C THR A 4 5.57 9.18 0.35
N VAL A 5 5.23 8.37 -0.66
CA VAL A 5 5.27 6.90 -0.54
C VAL A 5 6.69 6.42 -0.26
N ALA A 6 7.69 6.98 -0.94
CA ALA A 6 9.10 6.63 -0.70
C ALA A 6 9.57 7.04 0.72
N ALA A 7 9.05 8.13 1.28
CA ALA A 7 9.35 8.50 2.67
C ALA A 7 8.82 7.46 3.65
N GLU A 8 7.57 7.02 3.48
CA GLU A 8 6.98 5.94 4.30
C GLU A 8 7.77 4.63 4.15
N VAL A 9 8.11 4.25 2.91
CA VAL A 9 8.95 3.08 2.62
C VAL A 9 10.29 3.17 3.33
N ASN A 10 10.95 4.33 3.29
CA ASN A 10 12.27 4.52 3.90
C ASN A 10 12.22 4.53 5.44
N LEU A 11 11.09 4.97 6.02
CA LEU A 11 10.90 5.04 7.48
C LEU A 11 10.49 3.70 8.08
N LEU A 12 9.57 3.00 7.43
CA LEU A 12 8.95 1.78 7.96
C LEU A 12 9.61 0.49 7.45
N ASP A 13 10.30 0.56 6.31
CA ASP A 13 10.94 -0.60 5.65
C ASP A 13 10.00 -1.82 5.49
N PRO A 14 8.80 -1.66 4.90
CA PRO A 14 7.80 -2.72 4.88
C PRO A 14 8.08 -3.76 3.80
N ASP A 15 7.62 -5.00 4.01
CA ASP A 15 7.68 -6.07 3.01
C ASP A 15 6.82 -5.79 1.77
N CYS A 16 5.72 -5.04 1.92
CA CYS A 16 4.80 -4.73 0.83
C CYS A 16 4.09 -3.40 1.07
N ILE A 17 3.88 -2.66 -0.02
CA ILE A 17 3.07 -1.44 -0.06
C ILE A 17 1.82 -1.69 -0.91
N ILE A 18 0.65 -1.38 -0.35
CA ILE A 18 -0.63 -1.42 -1.08
C ILE A 18 -1.09 0.02 -1.33
N LEU A 19 -1.16 0.41 -2.59
CA LEU A 19 -1.65 1.72 -3.03
C LEU A 19 -3.14 1.62 -3.38
N GLY A 20 -3.97 2.36 -2.64
CA GLY A 20 -5.41 2.43 -2.86
C GLY A 20 -5.93 3.84 -3.13
N GLY A 21 -7.25 3.99 -3.17
CA GLY A 21 -7.93 5.27 -3.37
C GLY A 21 -8.44 5.49 -4.79
N GLY A 22 -9.41 6.38 -4.94
CA GLY A 22 -10.12 6.62 -6.20
C GLY A 22 -9.26 7.23 -7.31
N LEU A 23 -8.24 8.03 -6.94
CA LEU A 23 -7.33 8.67 -7.91
C LEU A 23 -6.59 7.63 -8.77
N LEU A 24 -6.15 6.53 -8.17
CA LEU A 24 -5.44 5.44 -8.85
C LEU A 24 -6.34 4.66 -9.84
N GLN A 25 -7.66 4.90 -9.82
CA GLN A 25 -8.64 4.21 -10.67
C GLN A 25 -9.12 5.10 -11.82
N MET A 26 -8.69 6.36 -11.84
CA MET A 26 -9.07 7.30 -12.88
C MET A 26 -8.40 6.92 -14.20
N GLN A 27 -9.16 7.00 -15.29
CA GLN A 27 -8.62 6.76 -16.63
C GLN A 27 -7.45 7.70 -16.90
N GLY A 28 -6.34 7.15 -17.39
CA GLY A 28 -5.13 7.91 -17.70
C GLY A 28 -4.24 8.20 -16.49
N PHE A 29 -4.52 7.64 -15.31
CA PHE A 29 -3.62 7.76 -14.17
C PHE A 29 -2.24 7.12 -14.50
N PRO A 30 -1.11 7.84 -14.30
CA PRO A 30 0.20 7.39 -14.75
C PRO A 30 0.88 6.45 -13.74
N HIS A 31 0.39 5.21 -13.66
CA HIS A 31 0.91 4.19 -12.72
C HIS A 31 2.41 3.95 -12.84
N GLU A 32 2.92 3.79 -14.06
CA GLU A 32 4.35 3.52 -14.27
C GLU A 32 5.23 4.67 -13.79
N GLN A 33 4.84 5.93 -14.05
CA GLN A 33 5.60 7.10 -13.60
C GLN A 33 5.60 7.21 -12.08
N LEU A 34 4.47 6.87 -11.44
CA LEU A 34 4.40 6.81 -9.99
C LEU A 34 5.36 5.74 -9.45
N GLN A 35 5.33 4.51 -9.99
CA GLN A 35 6.19 3.41 -9.57
C GLN A 35 7.68 3.76 -9.77
N GLN A 36 8.07 4.24 -10.95
CA GLN A 36 9.43 4.71 -11.23
C GLN A 36 9.87 5.81 -10.27
N GLY A 37 8.97 6.75 -9.95
CA GLY A 37 9.22 7.78 -8.95
C GLY A 37 9.49 7.19 -7.57
N ILE A 38 8.69 6.22 -7.12
CA ILE A 38 8.86 5.58 -5.81
C ILE A 38 10.23 4.87 -5.75
N HIS A 39 10.57 4.04 -6.74
CA HIS A 39 11.88 3.38 -6.82
C HIS A 39 13.03 4.40 -6.85
N ARG A 40 12.87 5.52 -7.57
CA ARG A 40 13.89 6.58 -7.62
C ARG A 40 14.17 7.17 -6.23
N PHE A 41 13.14 7.40 -5.42
CA PHE A 41 13.27 8.06 -4.11
C PHE A 41 13.45 7.09 -2.93
N ALA A 42 13.21 5.79 -3.13
CA ALA A 42 13.52 4.77 -2.15
C ALA A 42 15.05 4.67 -1.91
N ARG A 43 15.43 4.37 -0.67
CA ARG A 43 16.82 4.20 -0.23
C ARG A 43 17.40 2.94 -0.87
N LYS A 44 18.64 3.04 -1.37
CA LYS A 44 19.38 1.92 -1.98
C LYS A 44 20.46 1.39 -1.03
N PRO A 45 20.77 0.09 -1.06
CA PRO A 45 20.16 -0.94 -1.93
C PRO A 45 18.79 -1.42 -1.42
N TRP A 46 18.51 -1.25 -0.13
CA TRP A 46 17.26 -1.65 0.53
C TRP A 46 16.61 -0.44 1.21
N PRO A 47 15.27 -0.37 1.28
CA PRO A 47 14.25 -1.32 0.77
C PRO A 47 14.06 -1.44 -0.74
N GLU A 48 14.68 -0.57 -1.55
CA GLU A 48 14.33 -0.45 -2.98
C GLU A 48 14.38 -1.78 -3.75
N GLY A 49 15.42 -2.60 -3.53
CA GLY A 49 15.58 -3.88 -4.23
C GLY A 49 14.56 -4.96 -3.86
N SER A 50 13.82 -4.82 -2.75
CA SER A 50 12.78 -5.77 -2.29
C SER A 50 11.39 -5.17 -2.37
N LEU A 51 11.26 -3.97 -2.91
CA LEU A 51 10.03 -3.21 -2.82
C LEU A 51 8.91 -3.84 -3.66
N ASP A 52 7.88 -4.34 -2.98
CA ASP A 52 6.68 -4.92 -3.59
C ASP A 52 5.53 -3.90 -3.56
N LEU A 53 5.24 -3.31 -4.72
CA LEU A 53 4.17 -2.32 -4.91
C LEU A 53 2.94 -2.95 -5.54
N ARG A 54 1.83 -3.01 -4.80
CA ARG A 54 0.53 -3.51 -5.28
C ARG A 54 -0.50 -2.39 -5.37
N ILE A 55 -1.34 -2.43 -6.41
CA ILE A 55 -2.51 -1.55 -6.50
C ILE A 55 -3.73 -2.30 -5.96
N SER A 56 -4.48 -1.67 -5.05
CA SER A 56 -5.73 -2.23 -4.55
C SER A 56 -6.79 -2.26 -5.65
N ARG A 57 -7.56 -3.35 -5.70
CA ARG A 57 -8.74 -3.44 -6.55
C ARG A 57 -9.83 -2.48 -6.05
N PRO A 58 -10.55 -1.79 -6.92
CA PRO A 58 -11.65 -0.92 -6.53
C PRO A 58 -12.93 -1.73 -6.29
N GLU A 59 -13.27 -1.97 -5.03
CA GLU A 59 -14.56 -2.54 -4.67
C GLU A 59 -15.15 -1.83 -3.45
N GLN A 60 -16.43 -1.47 -3.54
CA GLN A 60 -17.15 -0.75 -2.48
C GLN A 60 -17.19 -1.54 -1.16
N GLN A 61 -17.12 -2.87 -1.26
CA GLN A 61 -17.20 -3.80 -0.15
C GLN A 61 -15.86 -4.02 0.59
N ASN A 62 -14.73 -3.52 0.07
CA ASN A 62 -13.42 -3.74 0.70
C ASN A 62 -13.36 -3.24 2.15
N GLY A 63 -13.96 -2.07 2.42
CA GLY A 63 -14.04 -1.52 3.78
C GLY A 63 -14.85 -2.40 4.73
N PRO A 64 -16.14 -2.69 4.41
CA PRO A 64 -16.96 -3.61 5.20
C PRO A 64 -16.34 -5.01 5.38
N LEU A 65 -15.71 -5.56 4.34
CA LEU A 65 -15.01 -6.86 4.41
C LEU A 65 -13.82 -6.80 5.37
N GLY A 66 -13.01 -5.74 5.30
CA GLY A 66 -11.91 -5.52 6.24
C GLY A 66 -12.38 -5.43 7.69
N ALA A 67 -13.49 -4.72 7.93
CA ALA A 67 -14.11 -4.62 9.26
C ALA A 67 -14.60 -5.99 9.76
N ALA A 68 -15.21 -6.81 8.89
CA ALA A 68 -15.66 -8.15 9.25
C ALA A 68 -14.49 -9.10 9.54
N ILE A 69 -13.40 -9.03 8.77
CA ILE A 69 -12.17 -9.81 9.01
C ILE A 69 -11.57 -9.43 10.38
N TYR A 70 -11.45 -8.13 10.66
CA TYR A 70 -10.96 -7.63 11.94
C TYR A 70 -11.84 -8.08 13.11
N ALA A 71 -13.17 -7.90 13.00
CA ALA A 71 -14.11 -8.32 14.04
C ALA A 71 -14.00 -9.82 14.33
N ARG A 72 -13.89 -10.67 13.29
CA ARG A 72 -13.71 -12.12 13.46
C ARG A 72 -12.42 -12.45 14.19
N ALA A 73 -11.31 -11.82 13.82
CA ALA A 73 -10.01 -12.05 14.48
C ALA A 73 -10.07 -11.66 15.95
N ARG A 74 -10.69 -10.51 16.25
CA ARG A 74 -10.80 -9.97 17.59
C ARG A 74 -11.80 -10.71 18.49
N LEU A 75 -12.82 -11.36 17.90
CA LEU A 75 -13.71 -12.27 18.63
C LEU A 75 -13.03 -13.60 18.98
N ALA A 76 -12.03 -14.02 18.19
CA ALA A 76 -11.23 -15.20 18.49
C ALA A 76 -10.10 -14.91 19.49
N ASP A 77 -9.57 -13.68 19.49
CA ASP A 77 -8.54 -13.19 20.41
C ASP A 77 -8.80 -11.71 20.73
N GLU A 78 -9.22 -11.42 21.97
CA GLU A 78 -9.53 -10.05 22.41
C GLU A 78 -8.33 -9.09 22.36
N THR A 79 -7.11 -9.64 22.35
CA THR A 79 -5.85 -8.89 22.31
C THR A 79 -5.33 -8.60 20.91
N TYR A 80 -5.97 -9.16 19.88
CA TYR A 80 -5.55 -9.00 18.48
C TYR A 80 -5.58 -7.53 18.05
N LEU A 81 -4.39 -6.91 17.95
CA LEU A 81 -4.07 -5.60 17.36
C LEU A 81 -2.55 -5.45 17.15
#